data_AF-A0AAJ1ZV52-F1
#
_entry.id   AF-A0AAJ1ZV52-F1
#
_cell.length_a   1.000
_cell.length_b   1.000
_cell.length_c   1.000
_cell.angle_alpha   90.00
_cell.angle_beta   90.00
_cell.angle_gamma   90.00
#
_symmetry.space_group_name_H-M   'P 1'
#
loop_
_entity.id
_entity.type
_entity.pdbx_description
1 polymer ?
#
loop_
_entity_poly.entity_id
_entity_poly.type
_entity_poly.pdbx_seq_one_letter_code
_entity_poly.pdbx_strand_id
1 'polypeptide(L)'
;MQSNPHDAASAPPDAPGDYLTRAETLALLQIKLQTLYAYVSRGLIRSVPQGDKGRRLYARQDVERMKSRADARSGHAPVAAAAMRWGEPIISSTLTEITAEGPRYRGVAALELARKGKTFEQVVKALWNPRDDVILSWQPCGRTLRFADAWSRTAGLQPRRELVRFFADIAMRFGGEHLRALQAGDAQFIECSRMIATMAHCLAHLRRATPGAAAGVTRKRADGLAATLLTVLGGSASAAHRAALDAALVLCADHELAQATFVARIAASAGADIGECVAAAILTQTGLTSARSYEATEDLLRACRTVAEAQRLFTEHYAAHRNLPGFNHPLYPDGDPRASYLIDLARRLEGRHAAVDPLFAALKIAAGYGCLPSLEVGLTMLTVALGLPPRSAFCLFIIGRSAGWVAHIIEQRESGALIRPRADYLKANAPQNDSDETRLLTSILPP
;
A
#
# COMPACT_ATOMS: atom_id res chain seq x y z
N MET A 1 -22.03 33.75 -46.64
CA MET A 1 -21.76 33.96 -45.21
C MET A 1 -22.09 32.66 -44.48
N GLN A 2 -21.09 31.81 -44.28
CA GLN A 2 -21.21 30.52 -43.59
C GLN A 2 -20.68 30.69 -42.17
N SER A 3 -21.51 30.34 -41.17
CA SER A 3 -21.16 30.30 -39.75
C SER A 3 -20.87 28.86 -39.33
N ASN A 4 -19.73 28.68 -38.68
CA ASN A 4 -19.11 27.41 -38.33
C ASN A 4 -19.62 26.91 -36.96
N PRO A 5 -20.00 25.63 -36.77
CA PRO A 5 -20.45 25.10 -35.49
C PRO A 5 -19.31 24.32 -34.81
N HIS A 6 -18.50 25.00 -34.01
CA HIS A 6 -17.64 24.37 -33.01
C HIS A 6 -17.53 25.32 -31.82
N ASP A 7 -18.44 25.20 -30.86
CA ASP A 7 -18.20 25.68 -29.49
C ASP A 7 -19.13 24.98 -28.49
N ALA A 8 -18.53 24.63 -27.35
CA ALA A 8 -19.08 24.02 -26.12
C ALA A 8 -19.45 22.52 -26.19
N ALA A 9 -18.93 21.61 -25.36
CA ALA A 9 -18.49 21.77 -23.97
C ALA A 9 -17.27 20.91 -23.63
N SER A 10 -16.19 21.56 -23.19
CA SER A 10 -15.02 20.96 -22.56
C SER A 10 -15.32 20.57 -21.11
N ALA A 11 -15.06 19.32 -20.77
CA ALA A 11 -15.04 18.78 -19.40
C ALA A 11 -13.97 19.48 -18.52
N PRO A 12 -14.11 19.48 -17.18
CA PRO A 12 -13.31 20.31 -16.27
C PRO A 12 -11.82 19.90 -16.22
N PRO A 13 -10.89 20.84 -15.96
CA PRO A 13 -9.46 20.58 -15.91
C PRO A 13 -8.98 20.11 -14.52
N ASP A 14 -7.80 19.49 -14.53
CA ASP A 14 -6.83 19.33 -13.43
C ASP A 14 -7.01 18.18 -12.43
N ALA A 15 -6.72 16.96 -12.89
CA ALA A 15 -5.84 16.08 -12.14
C ALA A 15 -4.38 16.45 -12.48
N PRO A 16 -3.48 16.69 -11.52
CA PRO A 16 -2.08 16.98 -11.84
C PRO A 16 -1.46 15.78 -12.56
N GLY A 17 -1.10 15.96 -13.83
CA GLY A 17 -0.53 14.89 -14.65
C GLY A 17 0.74 14.30 -14.04
N ASP A 18 0.92 12.99 -14.25
CA ASP A 18 2.05 12.18 -13.74
C ASP A 18 3.43 12.65 -14.26
N TYR A 19 3.43 13.47 -15.31
CA TYR A 19 4.62 14.05 -15.91
C TYR A 19 4.49 15.57 -16.01
N LEU A 20 5.64 16.23 -15.93
CA LEU A 20 5.81 17.68 -16.01
C LEU A 20 6.43 18.07 -17.35
N THR A 21 6.00 19.21 -17.87
CA THR A 21 6.69 19.88 -18.97
C THR A 21 8.06 20.36 -18.55
N ARG A 22 8.90 20.70 -19.54
CA ARG A 22 10.20 21.34 -19.32
C ARG A 22 10.07 22.60 -18.48
N ALA A 23 9.10 23.47 -18.80
CA ALA A 23 8.91 24.73 -18.10
C ALA A 23 8.55 24.50 -16.63
N GLU A 24 7.59 23.61 -16.36
CA GLU A 24 7.20 23.26 -15.00
C GLU A 24 8.36 22.61 -14.21
N THR A 25 9.15 21.74 -14.85
CA THR A 25 10.29 21.08 -14.21
C THR A 25 11.37 22.09 -13.80
N LEU A 26 11.72 23.02 -14.70
CA LEU A 26 12.70 24.07 -14.42
C LEU A 26 12.19 25.02 -13.32
N ALA A 27 10.90 25.36 -13.35
CA ALA A 27 10.28 26.20 -12.33
C ALA A 27 10.25 25.50 -10.96
N LEU A 28 9.94 24.21 -10.92
CA LEU A 28 9.80 23.46 -9.68
C LEU A 28 11.15 23.23 -8.99
N LEU A 29 12.20 22.93 -9.76
CA LEU A 29 13.56 22.71 -9.27
C LEU A 29 14.41 23.99 -9.17
N GLN A 30 13.95 25.11 -9.76
CA GLN A 30 14.71 26.36 -9.88
C GLN A 30 16.11 26.18 -10.49
N ILE A 31 16.23 25.32 -11.51
CA ILE A 31 17.51 25.02 -12.19
C ILE A 31 17.52 25.52 -13.65
N LYS A 32 18.72 25.59 -14.23
CA LYS A 32 18.91 25.87 -15.66
C LYS A 32 18.70 24.61 -16.52
N LEU A 33 18.39 24.81 -17.80
CA LEU A 33 18.12 23.73 -18.76
C LEU A 33 19.28 22.72 -18.88
N GLN A 34 20.53 23.21 -18.86
CA GLN A 34 21.71 22.36 -18.93
C GLN A 34 21.78 21.37 -17.76
N THR A 35 21.41 21.82 -16.55
CA THR A 35 21.36 20.98 -15.34
C THR A 35 20.27 19.92 -15.46
N LEU A 36 19.10 20.28 -15.99
CA LEU A 36 18.02 19.31 -16.24
C LEU A 36 18.46 18.20 -17.20
N TYR A 37 19.16 18.53 -18.28
CA TYR A 37 19.69 17.52 -19.20
C TYR A 37 20.78 16.65 -18.57
N ALA A 38 21.63 17.22 -17.71
CA ALA A 38 22.60 16.44 -16.96
C ALA A 38 21.92 15.44 -16.01
N TYR A 39 20.82 15.83 -15.35
CA TYR A 39 20.04 14.93 -14.51
C TYR A 39 19.38 13.80 -15.29
N VAL A 40 18.83 14.10 -16.47
CA VAL A 40 18.25 13.07 -17.34
C VAL A 40 19.32 12.11 -17.86
N SER A 41 20.47 12.63 -18.31
CA SER A 41 21.57 11.82 -18.82
C SER A 41 22.17 10.90 -17.76
N ARG A 42 22.11 11.30 -16.49
CA ARG A 42 22.56 10.50 -15.33
C ARG A 42 21.48 9.58 -14.78
N GLY A 43 20.31 9.50 -15.43
CA GLY A 43 19.18 8.67 -14.99
C GLY A 43 18.48 9.16 -13.72
N LEU A 44 18.76 10.39 -13.26
CA LEU A 44 18.18 10.96 -12.04
C LEU A 44 16.76 11.49 -12.24
N ILE A 45 16.40 11.86 -13.47
CA ILE A 45 15.02 12.18 -13.88
C ILE A 45 14.70 11.38 -15.14
N ARG A 46 13.69 10.53 -15.06
CA ARG A 46 13.14 9.86 -16.24
C ARG A 46 12.40 10.86 -17.11
N SER A 47 12.56 10.75 -18.42
CA SER A 47 11.89 11.60 -19.38
C SER A 47 11.35 10.82 -20.57
N VAL A 48 10.18 11.23 -21.04
CA VAL A 48 9.46 10.63 -22.16
C VAL A 48 9.30 11.66 -23.28
N PRO A 49 9.41 11.25 -24.56
CA PRO A 49 9.18 12.16 -25.68
C PRO A 49 7.69 12.54 -25.78
N GLN A 50 7.40 13.80 -26.09
CA GLN A 50 6.06 14.36 -26.25
C GLN A 50 5.86 14.80 -27.71
N GLY A 51 5.20 13.94 -28.48
CA GLY A 51 4.96 14.14 -29.91
C GLY A 51 6.24 14.21 -30.77
N ASP A 52 6.08 14.54 -32.05
CA ASP A 52 7.16 14.48 -33.06
C ASP A 52 8.20 15.62 -32.98
N LYS A 53 7.93 16.71 -32.23
CA LYS A 53 8.77 17.93 -32.24
C LYS A 53 9.86 17.96 -31.18
N GLY A 54 10.38 16.80 -30.75
CA GLY A 54 11.52 16.73 -29.80
C GLY A 54 11.26 17.35 -28.41
N ARG A 55 10.00 17.56 -28.04
CA ARG A 55 9.62 17.99 -26.69
C ARG A 55 9.71 16.77 -25.77
N ARG A 56 10.13 16.97 -24.53
CA ARG A 56 10.23 15.91 -23.52
C ARG A 56 9.43 16.31 -22.29
N LEU A 57 8.73 15.34 -21.72
CA LEU A 57 8.11 15.42 -20.40
C LEU A 57 8.98 14.69 -19.39
N TYR A 58 8.89 15.08 -18.14
CA TYR A 58 9.74 14.60 -17.05
C TYR A 58 8.88 14.00 -15.95
N ALA A 59 9.26 12.83 -15.43
CA ALA A 59 8.46 12.14 -14.42
C ALA A 59 8.33 13.01 -13.15
N ARG A 60 7.09 13.41 -12.79
CA ARG A 60 6.83 14.32 -11.67
C ARG A 60 7.46 13.83 -10.37
N GLN A 61 7.36 12.53 -10.11
CA GLN A 61 7.90 11.89 -8.90
C GLN A 61 9.43 12.04 -8.77
N ASP A 62 10.16 11.95 -9.88
CA ASP A 62 11.62 12.09 -9.87
C ASP A 62 12.01 13.56 -9.62
N VAL A 63 11.28 14.49 -10.24
CA VAL A 63 11.46 15.93 -10.04
C VAL A 63 11.15 16.32 -8.59
N GLU A 64 10.03 15.84 -8.03
CA GLU A 64 9.66 16.10 -6.63
C GLU A 64 10.68 15.52 -5.64
N ARG A 65 11.22 14.32 -5.90
CA ARG A 65 12.29 13.72 -5.09
C ARG A 65 13.58 14.55 -5.13
N MET A 66 13.92 15.11 -6.28
CA MET A 66 15.11 15.95 -6.35
C MET A 66 14.91 17.29 -5.67
N LYS A 67 13.69 17.85 -5.74
CA LYS A 67 13.33 19.03 -4.98
C LYS A 67 13.46 18.79 -3.48
N SER A 68 12.91 17.69 -2.97
CA SER A 68 12.99 17.37 -1.54
C SER A 68 14.45 17.22 -1.06
N ARG A 69 15.33 16.62 -1.88
CA ARG A 69 16.78 16.55 -1.60
C ARG A 69 17.49 17.91 -1.61
N ALA A 70 17.07 18.83 -2.48
CA ALA A 70 17.63 20.19 -2.53
C ALA A 70 17.16 21.01 -1.33
N ASP A 71 15.89 20.93 -0.99
CA ASP A 71 15.27 21.62 0.13
C ASP A 71 15.89 21.16 1.48
N ALA A 72 16.14 19.86 1.64
CA ALA A 72 16.83 19.28 2.80
C ALA A 72 18.24 19.88 3.04
N ARG A 73 18.93 20.33 1.99
CA ARG A 73 20.26 20.95 2.11
C ARG A 73 20.22 22.43 2.53
N SER A 74 19.05 23.08 2.49
CA SER A 74 18.91 24.53 2.72
C SER A 74 18.54 24.97 4.15
N GLY A 75 18.30 24.05 5.10
CA GLY A 75 18.11 24.39 6.53
C GLY A 75 16.91 23.71 7.23
N HIS A 76 16.73 23.96 8.53
CA HIS A 76 15.92 23.15 9.46
C HIS A 76 14.39 23.11 9.22
N ALA A 77 13.77 24.13 8.60
CA ALA A 77 12.34 24.13 8.28
C ALA A 77 11.98 23.26 7.04
N PRO A 78 12.73 23.29 5.93
CA PRO A 78 12.48 22.41 4.79
C PRO A 78 12.78 20.92 5.04
N VAL A 79 13.56 20.56 6.08
CA VAL A 79 13.83 19.16 6.44
C VAL A 79 12.53 18.42 6.78
N ALA A 80 11.62 19.00 7.57
CA ALA A 80 10.37 18.35 7.94
C ALA A 80 9.40 18.16 6.75
N ALA A 81 9.32 19.15 5.84
CA ALA A 81 8.47 19.08 4.66
C ALA A 81 9.01 18.09 3.60
N ALA A 82 10.33 18.08 3.39
CA ALA A 82 11.01 17.12 2.52
C ALA A 82 10.91 15.69 3.08
N ALA A 83 11.03 15.54 4.40
CA ALA A 83 10.97 14.26 5.09
C ALA A 83 9.59 13.60 5.01
N MET A 84 8.50 14.37 4.96
CA MET A 84 7.14 13.84 4.70
C MET A 84 6.93 13.29 3.27
N ARG A 85 7.85 13.55 2.32
CA ARG A 85 7.76 13.09 0.92
C ARG A 85 8.97 12.25 0.52
N TRP A 86 9.04 11.02 1.03
CA TRP A 86 10.12 10.08 0.74
C TRP A 86 11.52 10.63 1.11
N GLY A 87 11.59 11.54 2.07
CA GLY A 87 12.83 12.19 2.53
C GLY A 87 13.46 11.45 3.72
N GLU A 88 14.22 12.17 4.54
CA GLU A 88 14.94 11.57 5.67
C GLU A 88 13.98 11.04 6.77
N PRO A 89 14.34 10.00 7.51
CA PRO A 89 13.50 9.47 8.59
C PRO A 89 13.17 10.53 9.65
N ILE A 90 11.88 10.70 9.97
CA ILE A 90 11.38 11.70 10.93
C ILE A 90 11.14 11.16 12.34
N ILE A 91 11.00 9.84 12.48
CA ILE A 91 10.73 9.16 13.74
C ILE A 91 11.71 7.99 13.85
N SER A 92 12.42 7.92 14.99
CA SER A 92 13.27 6.77 15.29
C SER A 92 12.41 5.52 15.52
N SER A 93 12.83 4.40 14.94
CA SER A 93 12.18 3.10 15.12
C SER A 93 13.21 1.98 15.15
N THR A 94 12.95 0.97 15.97
CA THR A 94 13.74 -0.26 16.11
C THR A 94 13.17 -1.41 15.28
N LEU A 95 12.06 -1.18 14.58
CA LEU A 95 11.26 -2.23 13.94
C LEU A 95 11.76 -2.56 12.54
N THR A 96 11.88 -1.57 11.66
CA THR A 96 12.21 -1.83 10.26
C THR A 96 13.13 -0.76 9.70
N GLU A 97 14.21 -1.22 9.07
CA GLU A 97 15.08 -0.41 8.23
C GLU A 97 14.75 -0.69 6.75
N ILE A 98 14.70 0.35 5.92
CA ILE A 98 14.60 0.19 4.46
C ILE A 98 15.98 0.29 3.82
N THR A 99 16.39 -0.77 3.14
CA THR A 99 17.64 -0.84 2.37
C THR A 99 17.35 -1.00 0.87
N ALA A 100 18.37 -0.88 0.02
CA ALA A 100 18.22 -1.13 -1.42
C ALA A 100 17.78 -2.59 -1.70
N GLU A 101 18.19 -3.52 -0.83
CA GLU A 101 17.87 -4.94 -0.88
C GLU A 101 16.49 -5.27 -0.27
N GLY A 102 15.76 -4.27 0.24
CA GLY A 102 14.44 -4.44 0.82
C GLY A 102 14.38 -4.12 2.32
N PRO A 103 13.25 -4.43 2.99
CA PRO A 103 13.10 -4.17 4.41
C PRO A 103 13.90 -5.16 5.25
N ARG A 104 14.43 -4.68 6.39
CA ARG A 104 15.05 -5.49 7.43
C ARG A 104 14.25 -5.36 8.72
N TYR A 105 13.62 -6.45 9.15
CA TYR A 105 12.82 -6.52 10.36
C TYR A 105 13.73 -6.80 11.56
N ARG A 106 13.81 -5.86 12.50
CA ARG A 106 14.70 -5.89 13.67
C ARG A 106 16.14 -6.30 13.30
N GLY A 107 16.65 -5.72 12.21
CA GLY A 107 17.99 -5.98 11.70
C GLY A 107 18.15 -7.20 10.78
N VAL A 108 17.13 -8.04 10.62
CA VAL A 108 17.18 -9.25 9.77
C VAL A 108 16.46 -9.00 8.43
N ALA A 109 17.10 -9.33 7.31
CA ALA A 109 16.52 -9.09 5.99
C ALA A 109 15.21 -9.88 5.79
N ALA A 110 14.13 -9.21 5.39
CA ALA A 110 12.84 -9.84 5.15
C ALA A 110 12.89 -10.90 4.05
N LEU A 111 13.71 -10.67 3.02
CA LEU A 111 13.99 -11.65 1.96
C LEU A 111 14.72 -12.89 2.49
N GLU A 112 15.59 -12.74 3.48
CA GLU A 112 16.26 -13.88 4.09
C GLU A 112 15.28 -14.71 4.92
N LEU A 113 14.39 -14.07 5.69
CA LEU A 113 13.30 -14.73 6.42
C LEU A 113 12.40 -15.53 5.46
N ALA A 114 12.00 -14.92 4.35
CA ALA A 114 11.20 -15.58 3.32
C ALA A 114 11.94 -16.77 2.66
N ARG A 115 13.23 -16.60 2.31
CA ARG A 115 14.06 -17.68 1.71
C ARG A 115 14.28 -18.84 2.65
N LYS A 116 14.43 -18.58 3.96
CA LYS A 116 14.57 -19.61 5.00
C LYS A 116 13.25 -20.31 5.34
N GLY A 117 12.15 -19.94 4.67
CA GLY A 117 10.83 -20.54 4.91
C GLY A 117 10.28 -20.23 6.29
N LYS A 118 10.62 -19.07 6.87
CA LYS A 118 10.00 -18.63 8.14
C LYS A 118 8.51 -18.41 7.91
N THR A 119 7.71 -18.89 8.85
CA THR A 119 6.26 -18.68 8.78
C THR A 119 5.93 -17.25 9.19
N PHE A 120 4.76 -16.76 8.76
CA PHE A 120 4.30 -15.43 9.15
C PHE A 120 4.22 -15.27 10.68
N GLU A 121 3.76 -16.29 11.39
CA GLU A 121 3.64 -16.28 12.85
C GLU A 121 4.99 -16.13 13.55
N GLN A 122 6.04 -16.78 13.03
CA GLN A 122 7.40 -16.65 13.56
C GLN A 122 7.92 -15.21 13.39
N VAL A 123 7.66 -14.59 12.23
CA VAL A 123 8.06 -13.21 11.96
C VAL A 123 7.25 -12.23 12.80
N VAL A 124 5.96 -12.47 13.00
CA VAL A 124 5.10 -11.67 13.89
C VAL A 124 5.60 -11.74 15.33
N LYS A 125 5.91 -12.94 15.86
CA LYS A 125 6.47 -13.07 17.22
C LYS A 125 7.79 -12.30 17.35
N ALA A 126 8.67 -12.36 16.34
CA ALA A 126 9.92 -11.60 16.35
C ALA A 126 9.69 -10.07 16.28
N LEU A 127 8.78 -9.59 15.43
CA LEU A 127 8.44 -8.17 15.32
C LEU A 127 7.83 -7.63 16.60
N TRP A 128 6.88 -8.35 17.19
CA TRP A 128 6.16 -7.93 18.39
C TRP A 128 6.99 -8.08 19.68
N ASN A 129 7.97 -8.99 19.68
CA ASN A 129 8.87 -9.26 20.79
C ASN A 129 8.14 -9.43 22.15
N PRO A 130 7.11 -10.31 22.24
CA PRO A 130 6.47 -10.61 23.52
C PRO A 130 7.42 -11.43 24.41
N ARG A 131 7.07 -11.60 25.70
CA ARG A 131 7.79 -12.57 26.55
C ARG A 131 7.78 -13.99 25.96
N ASP A 132 8.83 -14.77 26.25
CA ASP A 132 9.04 -16.07 25.60
C ASP A 132 7.90 -17.08 25.82
N ASP A 133 7.30 -17.04 27.01
CA ASP A 133 6.17 -17.88 27.44
C ASP A 133 4.86 -17.53 26.73
N VAL A 134 4.81 -16.41 26.02
CA VAL A 134 3.63 -15.97 25.28
C VAL A 134 3.50 -16.77 23.99
N ILE A 135 2.35 -17.43 23.87
CA ILE A 135 1.95 -18.19 22.69
C ILE A 135 0.83 -17.43 21.98
N LEU A 136 1.14 -16.93 20.78
CA LEU A 136 0.16 -16.25 19.95
C LEU A 136 -0.97 -17.20 19.53
N SER A 137 -2.19 -16.68 19.45
CA SER A 137 -3.37 -17.46 19.04
C SER A 137 -3.84 -17.01 17.67
N TRP A 138 -3.73 -17.90 16.69
CA TRP A 138 -4.18 -17.69 15.31
C TRP A 138 -5.56 -18.28 15.06
N GLN A 139 -6.38 -18.35 16.11
CA GLN A 139 -7.78 -18.74 16.03
C GLN A 139 -8.64 -17.48 15.92
N PRO A 140 -9.69 -17.48 15.08
CA PRO A 140 -10.53 -16.32 14.93
C PRO A 140 -11.43 -16.13 16.16
N CYS A 141 -11.90 -14.90 16.39
CA CYS A 141 -12.95 -14.64 17.36
C CYS A 141 -14.31 -15.03 16.79
N GLY A 142 -14.94 -16.06 17.39
CA GLY A 142 -16.23 -16.58 16.93
C GLY A 142 -17.37 -15.56 16.99
N ARG A 143 -17.38 -14.64 17.98
CA ARG A 143 -18.39 -13.59 18.09
C ARG A 143 -18.28 -12.59 16.94
N THR A 144 -17.07 -12.07 16.71
CA THR A 144 -16.80 -11.15 15.60
C THR A 144 -17.04 -11.80 14.24
N LEU A 145 -16.70 -13.09 14.08
CA LEU A 145 -17.03 -13.83 12.85
C LEU A 145 -18.53 -13.97 12.60
N ARG A 146 -19.33 -14.27 13.63
CA ARG A 146 -20.79 -14.33 13.48
C ARG A 146 -21.37 -13.00 13.05
N PHE A 147 -20.84 -11.90 13.59
CA PHE A 147 -21.19 -10.56 13.14
C PHE A 147 -20.83 -10.35 11.66
N ALA A 148 -19.60 -10.72 11.25
CA ALA A 148 -19.18 -10.62 9.86
C ALA A 148 -20.05 -11.45 8.89
N ASP A 149 -20.43 -12.66 9.30
CA ASP A 149 -21.31 -13.52 8.52
C ASP A 149 -22.73 -12.97 8.43
N ALA A 150 -23.24 -12.33 9.48
CA ALA A 150 -24.54 -11.65 9.45
C ALA A 150 -24.48 -10.41 8.56
N TRP A 151 -23.48 -9.56 8.77
CA TRP A 151 -23.25 -8.33 8.00
C TRP A 151 -23.13 -8.60 6.51
N SER A 152 -22.33 -9.59 6.11
CA SER A 152 -22.18 -9.93 4.70
C SER A 152 -23.48 -10.41 4.04
N ARG A 153 -24.43 -10.97 4.80
CA ARG A 153 -25.72 -11.42 4.27
C ARG A 153 -26.70 -10.25 4.13
N THR A 154 -26.64 -9.26 5.00
CA THR A 154 -27.60 -8.14 5.04
C THR A 154 -27.14 -6.94 4.23
N ALA A 155 -25.85 -6.62 4.23
CA ALA A 155 -25.32 -5.38 3.66
C ALA A 155 -25.14 -5.42 2.13
N GLY A 156 -25.43 -6.54 1.47
CA GLY A 156 -25.22 -6.69 0.03
C GLY A 156 -23.81 -6.27 -0.38
N LEU A 157 -22.80 -6.66 0.43
CA LEU A 157 -21.40 -6.30 0.21
C LEU A 157 -21.11 -6.48 -1.29
N GLN A 158 -20.52 -5.47 -1.91
CA GLN A 158 -19.81 -5.64 -3.17
C GLN A 158 -18.40 -6.11 -2.77
N PRO A 159 -18.15 -7.43 -2.68
CA PRO A 159 -16.98 -8.02 -2.00
C PRO A 159 -15.64 -7.57 -2.57
N ARG A 160 -15.63 -6.93 -3.75
CA ARG A 160 -14.42 -6.46 -4.40
C ARG A 160 -13.86 -5.15 -3.82
N ARG A 161 -14.70 -4.25 -3.28
CA ARG A 161 -14.25 -2.92 -2.78
C ARG A 161 -14.41 -2.74 -1.27
N GLU A 162 -15.47 -3.32 -0.69
CA GLU A 162 -15.82 -3.06 0.71
C GLU A 162 -15.15 -4.01 1.71
N LEU A 163 -14.53 -5.10 1.26
CA LEU A 163 -14.01 -6.11 2.20
C LEU A 163 -12.81 -5.62 3.02
N VAL A 164 -11.90 -4.85 2.41
CA VAL A 164 -10.77 -4.27 3.16
C VAL A 164 -11.27 -3.16 4.10
N ARG A 165 -12.27 -2.38 3.70
CA ARG A 165 -12.91 -1.41 4.61
C ARG A 165 -13.56 -2.14 5.79
N PHE A 166 -14.21 -3.26 5.53
CA PHE A 166 -14.81 -4.10 6.57
C PHE A 166 -13.77 -4.68 7.55
N PHE A 167 -12.50 -4.82 7.16
CA PHE A 167 -11.44 -5.15 8.12
C PHE A 167 -11.25 -4.06 9.19
N ALA A 168 -11.50 -2.79 8.88
CA ALA A 168 -11.52 -1.73 9.88
C ALA A 168 -12.67 -1.93 10.89
N ASP A 169 -13.84 -2.35 10.43
CA ASP A 169 -14.97 -2.67 11.32
C ASP A 169 -14.66 -3.85 12.26
N ILE A 170 -13.98 -4.88 11.72
CA ILE A 170 -13.48 -6.00 12.53
C ILE A 170 -12.51 -5.47 13.58
N ALA A 171 -11.53 -4.66 13.20
CA ALA A 171 -10.52 -4.13 14.12
C ALA A 171 -11.14 -3.26 15.23
N MET A 172 -12.08 -2.36 14.91
CA MET A 172 -12.79 -1.54 15.90
C MET A 172 -13.61 -2.39 16.88
N ARG A 173 -14.37 -3.38 16.39
CA ARG A 173 -15.14 -4.28 17.26
C ARG A 173 -14.25 -5.12 18.16
N PHE A 174 -13.15 -5.64 17.61
CA PHE A 174 -12.19 -6.42 18.38
C PHE A 174 -11.55 -5.56 19.46
N GLY A 175 -11.20 -4.32 19.12
CA GLY A 175 -10.73 -3.28 20.04
C GLY A 175 -11.64 -3.11 21.26
N GLY A 176 -12.91 -2.81 20.99
CA GLY A 176 -13.92 -2.58 22.04
C GLY A 176 -14.28 -3.82 22.88
N GLU A 177 -14.24 -5.02 22.30
CA GLU A 177 -14.63 -6.27 22.99
C GLU A 177 -13.48 -6.94 23.76
N HIS A 178 -12.23 -6.78 23.31
CA HIS A 178 -11.11 -7.59 23.79
C HIS A 178 -9.86 -6.80 24.19
N LEU A 179 -9.60 -5.64 23.57
CA LEU A 179 -8.30 -4.96 23.72
C LEU A 179 -8.37 -3.70 24.59
N ARG A 180 -9.54 -3.08 24.73
CA ARG A 180 -9.71 -1.82 25.47
C ARG A 180 -9.27 -1.90 26.94
N ALA A 181 -9.34 -3.09 27.55
CA ALA A 181 -8.88 -3.35 28.92
C ALA A 181 -7.44 -3.86 29.01
N LEU A 182 -6.80 -4.20 27.89
CA LEU A 182 -5.47 -4.84 27.80
C LEU A 182 -4.38 -3.85 27.35
N GLN A 183 -4.50 -2.58 27.74
CA GLN A 183 -3.55 -1.52 27.38
C GLN A 183 -2.11 -1.78 27.86
N ALA A 184 -1.91 -2.76 28.76
CA ALA A 184 -0.62 -3.23 29.24
C ALA A 184 -0.57 -4.76 29.36
N GLY A 185 0.57 -5.35 29.00
CA GLY A 185 0.88 -6.77 29.19
C GLY A 185 0.66 -7.66 27.97
N ASP A 186 1.16 -8.90 28.03
CA ASP A 186 1.27 -9.74 26.83
C ASP A 186 -0.05 -10.29 26.28
N ALA A 187 -1.13 -10.20 27.06
CA ALA A 187 -2.45 -10.62 26.60
C ALA A 187 -2.89 -9.85 25.35
N GLN A 188 -2.44 -8.60 25.17
CA GLN A 188 -2.72 -7.82 23.96
C GLN A 188 -2.18 -8.48 22.69
N PHE A 189 -1.05 -9.19 22.76
CA PHE A 189 -0.46 -9.85 21.59
C PHE A 189 -1.30 -11.02 21.12
N ILE A 190 -1.83 -11.81 22.07
CA ILE A 190 -2.72 -12.94 21.79
C ILE A 190 -4.00 -12.43 21.10
N GLU A 191 -4.56 -11.35 21.61
CA GLU A 191 -5.77 -10.74 21.04
C GLU A 191 -5.50 -10.07 19.68
N CYS A 192 -4.35 -9.44 19.48
CA CYS A 192 -3.95 -8.92 18.16
C CYS A 192 -3.77 -10.04 17.12
N SER A 193 -3.17 -11.18 17.48
CA SER A 193 -3.06 -12.32 16.54
C SER A 193 -4.44 -12.90 16.20
N ARG A 194 -5.37 -12.93 17.16
CA ARG A 194 -6.77 -13.36 16.95
C ARG A 194 -7.54 -12.38 16.06
N MET A 195 -7.28 -11.08 16.17
CA MET A 195 -7.83 -10.06 15.26
C MET A 195 -7.37 -10.30 13.82
N ILE A 196 -6.06 -10.53 13.60
CA ILE A 196 -5.52 -10.84 12.27
C ILE A 196 -6.11 -12.15 11.72
N ALA A 197 -6.22 -13.20 12.54
CA ALA A 197 -6.87 -14.44 12.15
C ALA A 197 -8.35 -14.23 11.79
N THR A 198 -9.06 -13.38 12.52
CA THR A 198 -10.47 -13.05 12.23
C THR A 198 -10.61 -12.38 10.87
N MET A 199 -9.75 -11.41 10.54
CA MET A 199 -9.71 -10.78 9.20
C MET A 199 -9.45 -11.82 8.10
N ALA A 200 -8.50 -12.72 8.31
CA ALA A 200 -8.19 -13.80 7.35
C ALA A 200 -9.41 -14.71 7.10
N HIS A 201 -10.13 -15.11 8.14
CA HIS A 201 -11.33 -15.94 8.02
C HIS A 201 -12.48 -15.26 7.27
N CYS A 202 -12.55 -13.92 7.30
CA CYS A 202 -13.51 -13.15 6.51
C CYS A 202 -13.20 -13.17 4.99
N LEU A 203 -12.02 -13.60 4.56
CA LEU A 203 -11.76 -13.77 3.12
C LEU A 203 -12.57 -14.89 2.46
N ALA A 204 -13.21 -15.75 3.26
CA ALA A 204 -14.25 -16.66 2.79
C ALA A 204 -15.36 -15.94 1.97
N HIS A 205 -15.62 -14.66 2.25
CA HIS A 205 -16.60 -13.85 1.50
C HIS A 205 -16.16 -13.58 0.06
N LEU A 206 -14.85 -13.43 -0.23
CA LEU A 206 -14.34 -13.28 -1.62
C LEU A 206 -14.61 -14.53 -2.45
N ARG A 207 -14.35 -15.70 -1.86
CA ARG A 207 -14.59 -16.98 -2.52
C ARG A 207 -16.07 -17.17 -2.85
N ARG A 208 -16.96 -16.91 -1.90
CA ARG A 208 -18.43 -16.99 -2.11
C ARG A 208 -18.93 -16.08 -3.23
N ALA A 209 -18.28 -14.93 -3.40
CA ALA A 209 -18.62 -13.98 -4.45
C ALA A 209 -18.11 -14.35 -5.84
N THR A 210 -17.24 -15.36 -5.93
CA THR A 210 -16.66 -15.79 -7.20
C THR A 210 -17.65 -16.72 -7.91
N PRO A 211 -18.06 -16.43 -9.16
CA PRO A 211 -18.97 -17.28 -9.91
C PRO A 211 -18.47 -18.72 -9.99
N GLY A 212 -19.35 -19.70 -9.72
CA GLY A 212 -19.01 -21.13 -9.76
C GLY A 212 -18.30 -21.68 -8.53
N ALA A 213 -18.07 -20.87 -7.49
CA ALA A 213 -17.50 -21.37 -6.24
C ALA A 213 -18.48 -22.31 -5.50
N ALA A 214 -17.97 -23.46 -5.02
CA ALA A 214 -18.76 -24.40 -4.22
C ALA A 214 -19.36 -23.72 -2.98
N ALA A 215 -20.65 -23.96 -2.73
CA ALA A 215 -21.40 -23.43 -1.61
C ALA A 215 -20.96 -24.12 -0.31
N GLY A 216 -19.83 -23.69 0.25
CA GLY A 216 -19.33 -24.20 1.52
C GLY A 216 -17.87 -23.84 1.74
N VAL A 217 -17.61 -22.89 2.64
CA VAL A 217 -16.26 -22.72 3.20
C VAL A 217 -16.23 -23.49 4.50
N THR A 218 -15.58 -24.65 4.49
CA THR A 218 -15.28 -25.36 5.73
C THR A 218 -14.19 -24.59 6.44
N ARG A 219 -14.55 -23.89 7.52
CA ARG A 219 -13.59 -23.32 8.48
C ARG A 219 -13.01 -24.47 9.31
N LYS A 220 -12.22 -25.35 8.69
CA LYS A 220 -11.46 -26.35 9.42
C LYS A 220 -10.28 -25.66 10.09
N ARG A 221 -9.92 -26.14 11.29
CA ARG A 221 -8.66 -25.75 11.94
C ARG A 221 -7.53 -26.09 10.97
N ALA A 222 -6.75 -25.09 10.61
CA ALA A 222 -5.60 -25.23 9.72
C ALA A 222 -4.33 -24.89 10.50
N ASP A 223 -3.23 -25.51 10.09
CA ASP A 223 -1.92 -25.29 10.71
C ASP A 223 -1.33 -23.97 10.20
N GLY A 224 -1.69 -22.88 10.89
CA GLY A 224 -1.20 -21.53 10.62
C GLY A 224 -2.09 -20.68 9.72
N LEU A 225 -1.73 -19.40 9.59
CA LEU A 225 -2.46 -18.38 8.88
C LEU A 225 -2.42 -18.61 7.37
N ALA A 226 -1.27 -19.00 6.81
CA ALA A 226 -1.15 -19.33 5.38
C ALA A 226 -2.09 -20.49 5.00
N ALA A 227 -2.10 -21.56 5.80
CA ALA A 227 -3.00 -22.68 5.59
C ALA A 227 -4.48 -22.28 5.72
N THR A 228 -4.79 -21.43 6.69
CA THR A 228 -6.14 -20.86 6.88
C THR A 228 -6.58 -20.08 5.64
N LEU A 229 -5.72 -19.19 5.14
CA LEU A 229 -5.98 -18.36 3.96
C LEU A 229 -6.20 -19.19 2.70
N LEU A 230 -5.35 -20.19 2.43
CA LEU A 230 -5.55 -21.12 1.31
C LEU A 230 -6.90 -21.83 1.43
N THR A 231 -7.26 -22.30 2.62
CA THR A 231 -8.53 -23.00 2.86
C THR A 231 -9.74 -22.09 2.57
N VAL A 232 -9.75 -20.85 3.10
CA VAL A 232 -10.90 -19.96 2.96
C VAL A 232 -11.01 -19.35 1.56
N LEU A 233 -9.88 -19.13 0.88
CA LEU A 233 -9.84 -18.64 -0.50
C LEU A 233 -9.99 -19.76 -1.54
N GLY A 234 -9.88 -21.04 -1.15
CA GLY A 234 -10.04 -22.19 -2.03
C GLY A 234 -8.78 -22.56 -2.83
N GLY A 235 -7.59 -22.14 -2.37
CA GLY A 235 -6.32 -22.55 -2.94
C GLY A 235 -5.89 -23.96 -2.52
N SER A 236 -4.88 -24.51 -3.20
CA SER A 236 -4.30 -25.81 -2.84
C SER A 236 -3.64 -25.78 -1.46
N ALA A 237 -3.87 -26.81 -0.65
CA ALA A 237 -3.32 -26.94 0.68
C ALA A 237 -1.90 -27.55 0.72
N SER A 238 -1.24 -27.71 -0.44
CA SER A 238 0.11 -28.29 -0.54
C SER A 238 1.16 -27.48 0.25
N ALA A 239 2.24 -28.15 0.65
CA ALA A 239 3.34 -27.50 1.38
C ALA A 239 3.97 -26.35 0.58
N ALA A 240 4.13 -26.50 -0.74
CA ALA A 240 4.66 -25.46 -1.61
C ALA A 240 3.76 -24.22 -1.66
N HIS A 241 2.45 -24.40 -1.73
CA HIS A 241 1.49 -23.29 -1.72
C HIS A 241 1.46 -22.57 -0.37
N ARG A 242 1.53 -23.32 0.74
CA ARG A 242 1.62 -22.75 2.10
C ARG A 242 2.88 -21.92 2.26
N ALA A 243 4.04 -22.48 1.92
CA ALA A 243 5.32 -21.78 2.00
C ALA A 243 5.35 -20.52 1.12
N ALA A 244 4.74 -20.58 -0.07
CA ALA A 244 4.66 -19.42 -0.95
C ALA A 244 3.79 -18.30 -0.37
N LEU A 245 2.67 -18.66 0.27
CA LEU A 245 1.80 -17.69 0.91
C LEU A 245 2.40 -17.12 2.20
N ASP A 246 3.10 -17.93 3.00
CA ASP A 246 3.88 -17.45 4.15
C ASP A 246 4.92 -16.41 3.71
N ALA A 247 5.69 -16.71 2.66
CA ALA A 247 6.67 -15.77 2.14
C ALA A 247 6.05 -14.44 1.71
N ALA A 248 4.85 -14.47 1.10
CA ALA A 248 4.12 -13.26 0.73
C ALA A 248 3.72 -12.43 1.95
N LEU A 249 3.16 -13.07 2.98
CA LEU A 249 2.76 -12.40 4.22
C LEU A 249 3.97 -11.82 4.96
N VAL A 250 5.09 -12.55 5.01
CA VAL A 250 6.36 -12.08 5.58
C VAL A 250 6.86 -10.84 4.85
N LEU A 251 6.88 -10.82 3.51
CA LEU A 251 7.32 -9.64 2.76
C LEU A 251 6.35 -8.46 2.83
N CYS A 252 5.11 -8.70 3.26
CA CYS A 252 4.13 -7.66 3.57
C CYS A 252 4.18 -7.18 5.02
N ALA A 253 4.83 -7.92 5.91
CA ALA A 253 4.68 -7.78 7.37
C ALA A 253 4.92 -6.35 7.86
N ASP A 254 5.97 -5.70 7.37
CA ASP A 254 6.20 -4.30 7.66
C ASP A 254 6.96 -3.57 6.54
N HIS A 255 6.89 -2.24 6.53
CA HIS A 255 7.64 -1.40 5.59
C HIS A 255 7.89 -0.01 6.15
N GLU A 256 8.35 0.05 7.40
CA GLU A 256 8.73 1.29 8.09
C GLU A 256 7.55 2.28 8.19
N LEU A 257 7.80 3.58 8.14
CA LEU A 257 6.86 4.66 8.42
C LEU A 257 6.03 5.02 7.18
N ALA A 258 5.52 4.00 6.48
CA ALA A 258 4.52 4.16 5.44
C ALA A 258 3.30 4.94 5.97
N GLN A 259 2.54 5.59 5.09
CA GLN A 259 1.44 6.51 5.46
C GLN A 259 0.46 5.91 6.49
N ALA A 260 0.00 4.66 6.26
CA ALA A 260 -0.89 3.96 7.18
C ALA A 260 -0.23 3.66 8.54
N THR A 261 1.05 3.30 8.55
CA THR A 261 1.83 3.12 9.77
C THR A 261 1.95 4.43 10.55
N PHE A 262 2.23 5.54 9.87
CA PHE A 262 2.31 6.85 10.50
C PHE A 262 0.97 7.26 11.14
N VAL A 263 -0.16 7.04 10.45
CA VAL A 263 -1.48 7.31 11.01
C VAL A 263 -1.79 6.42 12.24
N ALA A 264 -1.43 5.14 12.19
CA ALA A 264 -1.54 4.26 13.36
C ALA A 264 -0.75 4.80 14.56
N ARG A 265 0.48 5.29 14.35
CA ARG A 265 1.30 5.90 15.41
C ARG A 265 0.68 7.20 15.91
N ILE A 266 0.13 8.05 15.06
CA ILE A 266 -0.58 9.27 15.49
C ILE A 266 -1.74 8.89 16.41
N ALA A 267 -2.60 7.97 15.98
CA ALA A 267 -3.74 7.50 16.79
C ALA A 267 -3.29 6.92 18.13
N ALA A 268 -2.24 6.10 18.12
CA ALA A 268 -1.65 5.52 19.33
C ALA A 268 -1.12 6.60 20.29
N SER A 269 -0.43 7.63 19.76
CA SER A 269 0.10 8.73 20.56
C SER A 269 -0.98 9.59 21.22
N ALA A 270 -2.20 9.56 20.68
CA ALA A 270 -3.38 10.22 21.23
C ALA A 270 -4.18 9.33 22.21
N GLY A 271 -3.74 8.09 22.47
CA GLY A 271 -4.38 7.17 23.42
C GLY A 271 -5.51 6.32 22.84
N ALA A 272 -5.65 6.23 21.51
CA ALA A 272 -6.65 5.36 20.90
C ALA A 272 -6.38 3.87 21.21
N ASP A 273 -7.45 3.07 21.22
CA ASP A 273 -7.33 1.62 21.36
C ASP A 273 -6.55 1.01 20.17
N ILE A 274 -5.90 -0.13 20.39
CA ILE A 274 -5.04 -0.73 19.35
C ILE A 274 -5.86 -1.18 18.13
N GLY A 275 -7.09 -1.64 18.34
CA GLY A 275 -8.03 -1.96 17.26
C GLY A 275 -8.44 -0.72 16.47
N GLU A 276 -8.65 0.41 17.15
CA GLU A 276 -8.93 1.72 16.52
C GLU A 276 -7.72 2.25 15.74
N CYS A 277 -6.52 2.09 16.27
CA CYS A 277 -5.28 2.46 15.59
C CYS A 277 -5.07 1.62 14.31
N VAL A 278 -5.30 0.30 14.39
CA VAL A 278 -5.26 -0.59 13.22
C VAL A 278 -6.36 -0.24 12.23
N ALA A 279 -7.57 0.08 12.70
CA ALA A 279 -8.65 0.54 11.83
C ALA A 279 -8.28 1.84 11.11
N ALA A 280 -7.66 2.81 11.78
CA ALA A 280 -7.18 4.05 11.16
C ALA A 280 -6.11 3.79 10.08
N ALA A 281 -5.20 2.84 10.32
CA ALA A 281 -4.22 2.42 9.33
C ALA A 281 -4.89 1.75 8.11
N ILE A 282 -5.84 0.83 8.33
CA ILE A 282 -6.61 0.19 7.27
C ILE A 282 -7.36 1.25 6.45
N LEU A 283 -8.06 2.18 7.10
CA LEU A 283 -8.81 3.25 6.42
C LEU A 283 -7.88 4.14 5.58
N THR A 284 -6.71 4.49 6.11
CA THR A 284 -5.67 5.22 5.38
C THR A 284 -5.22 4.44 4.14
N GLN A 285 -4.98 3.13 4.28
CA GLN A 285 -4.58 2.27 3.17
C GLN A 285 -5.71 2.07 2.15
N THR A 286 -6.97 2.09 2.57
CA THR A 286 -8.14 2.06 1.68
C THR A 286 -8.43 3.39 0.99
N GLY A 287 -7.63 4.43 1.26
CA GLY A 287 -7.71 5.71 0.60
C GLY A 287 -7.58 5.60 -0.92
N LEU A 288 -8.11 6.60 -1.62
CA LEU A 288 -8.27 6.58 -3.07
C LEU A 288 -6.96 6.30 -3.84
N THR A 289 -5.80 6.68 -3.33
CA THR A 289 -4.52 6.49 -4.02
C THR A 289 -4.01 5.06 -3.89
N SER A 290 -3.97 4.51 -2.67
CA SER A 290 -3.33 3.22 -2.38
C SER A 290 -4.20 2.03 -2.77
N ALA A 291 -5.48 2.00 -2.39
CA ALA A 291 -6.38 0.89 -2.75
C ALA A 291 -6.61 0.79 -4.27
N ARG A 292 -6.78 1.94 -4.95
CA ARG A 292 -6.89 1.96 -6.41
C ARG A 292 -5.63 1.45 -7.08
N SER A 293 -4.45 1.65 -6.47
CA SER A 293 -3.20 1.13 -7.03
C SER A 293 -3.18 -0.40 -7.07
N TYR A 294 -3.50 -1.08 -5.96
CA TYR A 294 -3.56 -2.55 -5.93
C TYR A 294 -4.63 -3.10 -6.87
N GLU A 295 -5.83 -2.50 -6.87
CA GLU A 295 -6.93 -2.95 -7.73
C GLU A 295 -6.62 -2.73 -9.21
N ALA A 296 -6.09 -1.56 -9.58
CA ALA A 296 -5.74 -1.23 -10.96
C ALA A 296 -4.55 -2.05 -11.47
N THR A 297 -3.56 -2.33 -10.60
CA THR A 297 -2.45 -3.24 -10.92
C THR A 297 -2.99 -4.62 -11.29
N GLU A 298 -3.89 -5.15 -10.46
CA GLU A 298 -4.48 -6.46 -10.71
C GLU A 298 -5.33 -6.47 -11.98
N ASP A 299 -6.14 -5.43 -12.21
CA ASP A 299 -6.97 -5.33 -13.42
C ASP A 299 -6.13 -5.23 -14.69
N LEU A 300 -5.06 -4.43 -14.67
CA LEU A 300 -4.11 -4.32 -15.77
C LEU A 300 -3.48 -5.67 -16.10
N LEU A 301 -2.94 -6.37 -15.09
CA LEU A 301 -2.27 -7.67 -15.30
C LEU A 301 -3.26 -8.74 -15.77
N ARG A 302 -4.47 -8.79 -15.20
CA ARG A 302 -5.50 -9.76 -15.61
C ARG A 302 -6.09 -9.48 -17.00
N ALA A 303 -5.98 -8.26 -17.50
CA ALA A 303 -6.34 -7.91 -18.87
C ALA A 303 -5.29 -8.39 -19.91
N CYS A 304 -4.08 -8.71 -19.47
CA CYS A 304 -3.00 -9.24 -20.32
C CYS A 304 -3.14 -10.75 -20.55
N ARG A 305 -4.19 -11.20 -21.27
CA ARG A 305 -4.44 -12.63 -21.51
C ARG A 305 -3.57 -13.19 -22.64
N THR A 306 -3.10 -12.32 -23.53
CA THR A 306 -2.22 -12.64 -24.64
C THR A 306 -1.07 -11.64 -24.75
N VAL A 307 0.01 -12.03 -25.44
CA VAL A 307 1.15 -11.15 -25.75
C VAL A 307 0.69 -9.90 -26.50
N ALA A 308 -0.26 -10.03 -27.44
CA ALA A 308 -0.79 -8.93 -28.22
C ALA A 308 -1.58 -7.92 -27.35
N GLU A 309 -2.42 -8.41 -26.43
CA GLU A 309 -3.14 -7.53 -25.49
C GLU A 309 -2.19 -6.82 -24.54
N ALA A 310 -1.18 -7.53 -24.00
CA ALA A 310 -0.16 -6.93 -23.17
C ALA A 310 0.60 -5.82 -23.92
N GLN A 311 1.04 -6.09 -25.15
CA GLN A 311 1.72 -5.11 -25.99
C GLN A 311 0.85 -3.89 -26.20
N ARG A 312 -0.43 -4.07 -26.56
CA ARG A 312 -1.38 -2.97 -26.75
C ARG A 312 -1.52 -2.13 -25.48
N LEU A 313 -1.83 -2.76 -24.33
CA LEU A 313 -2.07 -2.07 -23.07
C LEU A 313 -0.86 -1.26 -22.60
N PHE A 314 0.33 -1.85 -22.58
CA PHE A 314 1.53 -1.13 -22.15
C PHE A 314 1.93 -0.02 -23.14
N THR A 315 1.71 -0.21 -24.44
CA THR A 315 1.94 0.85 -25.45
C THR A 315 0.98 2.04 -25.22
N GLU A 316 -0.31 1.78 -25.01
CA GLU A 316 -1.32 2.82 -24.75
C GLU A 316 -1.01 3.59 -23.45
N HIS A 317 -0.64 2.88 -22.38
CA HIS A 317 -0.27 3.51 -21.12
C HIS A 317 1.00 4.37 -21.24
N TYR A 318 2.00 3.87 -21.95
CA TYR A 318 3.24 4.60 -22.19
C TYR A 318 3.01 5.86 -23.03
N ALA A 319 2.24 5.75 -24.12
CA ALA A 319 1.87 6.87 -24.99
C ALA A 319 1.05 7.94 -24.25
N ALA A 320 0.22 7.52 -23.30
CA ALA A 320 -0.57 8.45 -22.49
C ALA A 320 0.23 9.16 -21.38
N HIS A 321 1.52 8.85 -21.22
CA HIS A 321 2.38 9.40 -20.16
C HIS A 321 1.70 9.32 -18.77
N ARG A 322 1.15 8.16 -18.43
CA ARG A 322 0.57 7.90 -17.11
C ARG A 322 1.52 7.05 -16.29
N ASN A 323 1.58 7.29 -14.98
CA ASN A 323 2.23 6.37 -14.06
C ASN A 323 1.42 5.07 -14.05
N LEU A 324 2.12 3.96 -14.25
CA LEU A 324 1.52 2.64 -14.25
C LEU A 324 1.38 2.14 -12.79
N PRO A 325 0.15 1.86 -12.32
CA PRO A 325 -0.05 1.28 -11.00
C PRO A 325 0.75 -0.01 -10.82
N GLY A 326 1.43 -0.14 -9.68
CA GLY A 326 2.22 -1.34 -9.35
C GLY A 326 3.62 -1.39 -9.99
N PHE A 327 4.10 -0.29 -10.56
CA PHE A 327 5.45 -0.21 -11.12
C PHE A 327 6.23 0.97 -10.58
N ASN A 328 7.56 0.86 -10.62
CA ASN A 328 8.53 1.92 -10.32
C ASN A 328 8.40 2.52 -8.92
N HIS A 329 8.41 1.65 -7.91
CA HIS A 329 8.30 2.08 -6.52
C HIS A 329 9.43 3.06 -6.14
N PRO A 330 9.13 4.21 -5.51
CA PRO A 330 10.13 5.26 -5.31
C PRO A 330 11.31 4.85 -4.43
N LEU A 331 11.09 4.03 -3.40
CA LEU A 331 12.17 3.50 -2.55
C LEU A 331 13.08 2.48 -3.25
N TYR A 332 12.68 1.97 -4.42
CA TYR A 332 13.39 0.93 -5.17
C TYR A 332 13.56 1.35 -6.63
N PRO A 333 14.43 2.34 -6.92
CA PRO A 333 14.63 2.86 -8.28
C PRO A 333 15.11 1.79 -9.26
N ASP A 334 15.83 0.78 -8.78
CA ASP A 334 16.35 -0.34 -9.57
C ASP A 334 15.42 -1.57 -9.54
N GLY A 335 14.20 -1.42 -9.02
CA GLY A 335 13.17 -2.46 -8.93
C GLY A 335 13.00 -3.02 -7.51
N ASP A 336 11.74 -3.33 -7.13
CA ASP A 336 11.43 -3.82 -5.78
C ASP A 336 11.90 -5.28 -5.61
N PRO A 337 12.86 -5.55 -4.71
CA PRO A 337 13.43 -6.89 -4.59
C PRO A 337 12.43 -7.90 -4.02
N ARG A 338 11.40 -7.44 -3.30
CA ARG A 338 10.29 -8.28 -2.83
C ARG A 338 9.42 -8.73 -4.01
N ALA A 339 9.18 -7.83 -4.96
CA ALA A 339 8.40 -8.14 -6.16
C ALA A 339 9.10 -9.22 -6.99
N SER A 340 10.40 -9.02 -7.27
CA SER A 340 11.23 -9.97 -7.99
C SER A 340 11.20 -11.36 -7.35
N TYR A 341 11.32 -11.43 -6.01
CA TYR A 341 11.23 -12.70 -5.28
C TYR A 341 9.86 -13.39 -5.45
N LEU A 342 8.75 -12.65 -5.32
CA LEU A 342 7.40 -13.22 -5.45
C LEU A 342 7.08 -13.67 -6.87
N ILE A 343 7.55 -12.93 -7.89
CA ILE A 343 7.41 -13.30 -9.31
C ILE A 343 8.16 -14.59 -9.58
N ASP A 344 9.38 -14.70 -9.06
CA ASP A 344 10.21 -15.90 -9.18
C ASP A 344 9.59 -17.12 -8.47
N LEU A 345 9.02 -16.89 -7.28
CA LEU A 345 8.31 -17.91 -6.52
C LEU A 345 7.06 -18.38 -7.29
N ALA A 346 6.28 -17.46 -7.86
CA ALA A 346 5.16 -17.78 -8.73
C ALA A 346 5.58 -18.60 -9.96
N ARG A 347 6.75 -18.31 -10.53
CA ARG A 347 7.31 -19.05 -11.67
C ARG A 347 7.74 -20.47 -11.28
N ARG A 348 8.28 -20.66 -10.09
CA ARG A 348 8.78 -21.97 -9.64
C ARG A 348 7.75 -22.79 -8.86
N LEU A 349 6.56 -22.23 -8.60
CA LEU A 349 5.51 -22.88 -7.84
C LEU A 349 4.99 -24.14 -8.56
N GLU A 350 5.18 -25.29 -7.92
CA GLU A 350 4.62 -26.56 -8.37
C GLU A 350 3.09 -26.51 -8.31
N GLY A 351 2.42 -26.97 -9.38
CA GLY A 351 0.96 -26.92 -9.48
C GLY A 351 0.39 -25.52 -9.64
N ARG A 352 1.19 -24.53 -10.10
CA ARG A 352 0.70 -23.17 -10.35
C ARG A 352 -0.45 -23.17 -11.37
N HIS A 353 -1.41 -22.29 -11.14
CA HIS A 353 -2.55 -22.09 -12.02
C HIS A 353 -2.12 -21.48 -13.36
N ALA A 354 -2.50 -22.09 -14.49
CA ALA A 354 -2.06 -21.72 -15.84
C ALA A 354 -2.35 -20.26 -16.23
N ALA A 355 -3.36 -19.63 -15.58
CA ALA A 355 -3.68 -18.22 -15.82
C ALA A 355 -2.53 -17.24 -15.49
N VAL A 356 -1.47 -17.66 -14.78
CA VAL A 356 -0.30 -16.80 -14.54
C VAL A 356 0.67 -16.74 -15.73
N ASP A 357 0.65 -17.73 -16.62
CA ASP A 357 1.66 -17.86 -17.67
C ASP A 357 1.71 -16.67 -18.65
N PRO A 358 0.56 -16.14 -19.15
CA PRO A 358 0.57 -14.95 -19.99
C PRO A 358 1.14 -13.70 -19.29
N LEU A 359 1.01 -13.62 -17.97
CA LEU A 359 1.43 -12.44 -17.20
C LEU A 359 2.96 -12.37 -17.12
N PHE A 360 3.68 -13.49 -17.15
CA PHE A 360 5.14 -13.45 -17.27
C PHE A 360 5.60 -12.80 -18.57
N ALA A 361 4.91 -13.06 -19.67
CA ALA A 361 5.18 -12.40 -20.95
C ALA A 361 4.83 -10.90 -20.89
N ALA A 362 3.72 -10.56 -20.22
CA ALA A 362 3.34 -9.17 -19.99
C ALA A 362 4.40 -8.38 -19.19
N LEU A 363 5.02 -8.98 -18.16
CA LEU A 363 6.11 -8.35 -17.41
C LEU A 363 7.37 -8.15 -18.26
N LYS A 364 7.67 -9.07 -19.19
CA LYS A 364 8.78 -8.89 -20.14
C LYS A 364 8.54 -7.71 -21.07
N ILE A 365 7.30 -7.51 -21.53
CA ILE A 365 6.91 -6.34 -22.34
C ILE A 365 7.02 -5.06 -21.51
N ALA A 366 6.49 -5.07 -20.28
CA ALA A 366 6.53 -3.92 -19.38
C ALA A 366 7.97 -3.44 -19.11
N ALA A 367 8.91 -4.37 -18.95
CA ALA A 367 10.34 -4.06 -18.78
C ALA A 367 10.92 -3.29 -19.98
N GLY A 368 10.46 -3.55 -21.20
CA GLY A 368 10.86 -2.80 -22.41
C GLY A 368 10.45 -1.32 -22.38
N TYR A 369 9.45 -0.97 -21.55
CA TYR A 369 9.01 0.39 -21.29
C TYR A 369 9.59 0.99 -20.00
N GLY A 370 10.58 0.34 -19.38
CA GLY A 370 11.16 0.78 -18.11
C GLY A 370 10.18 0.68 -16.93
N CYS A 371 9.20 -0.23 -17.01
CA CYS A 371 8.25 -0.49 -15.93
C CYS A 371 8.79 -1.62 -15.03
N LEU A 372 9.38 -1.26 -13.91
CA LEU A 372 9.94 -2.20 -12.93
C LEU A 372 8.87 -2.61 -11.91
N PRO A 373 8.58 -3.91 -11.72
CA PRO A 373 7.55 -4.37 -10.80
C PRO A 373 7.76 -3.90 -9.35
N SER A 374 6.68 -3.50 -8.68
CA SER A 374 6.63 -3.31 -7.22
C SER A 374 5.91 -4.48 -6.52
N LEU A 375 5.88 -4.45 -5.18
CA LEU A 375 5.25 -5.49 -4.35
C LEU A 375 3.83 -5.84 -4.82
N GLU A 376 3.04 -4.84 -5.25
CA GLU A 376 1.69 -4.99 -5.81
C GLU A 376 1.68 -6.04 -6.95
N VAL A 377 2.57 -5.87 -7.95
CA VAL A 377 2.69 -6.80 -9.08
C VAL A 377 3.12 -8.18 -8.61
N GLY A 378 4.10 -8.25 -7.69
CA GLY A 378 4.56 -9.53 -7.13
C GLY A 378 3.45 -10.31 -6.43
N LEU A 379 2.64 -9.63 -5.61
CA LEU A 379 1.49 -10.22 -4.95
C LEU A 379 0.41 -10.64 -5.96
N THR A 380 0.09 -9.81 -6.95
CA THR A 380 -0.86 -10.20 -8.00
C THR A 380 -0.39 -11.45 -8.73
N MET A 381 0.86 -11.49 -9.19
CA MET A 381 1.43 -12.66 -9.86
C MET A 381 1.32 -13.93 -9.01
N LEU A 382 1.70 -13.85 -7.73
CA LEU A 382 1.63 -14.99 -6.83
C LEU A 382 0.19 -15.44 -6.56
N THR A 383 -0.74 -14.51 -6.31
CA THR A 383 -2.15 -14.86 -6.10
C THR A 383 -2.80 -15.50 -7.33
N VAL A 384 -2.43 -15.06 -8.53
CA VAL A 384 -2.86 -15.73 -9.77
C VAL A 384 -2.24 -17.12 -9.87
N ALA A 385 -0.95 -17.28 -9.58
CA ALA A 385 -0.27 -18.58 -9.58
C ALA A 385 -0.86 -19.56 -8.55
N LEU A 386 -1.29 -19.08 -7.39
CA LEU A 386 -1.96 -19.87 -6.36
C LEU A 386 -3.44 -20.20 -6.69
N GLY A 387 -3.99 -19.66 -7.80
CA GLY A 387 -5.38 -19.84 -8.19
C GLY A 387 -6.38 -19.13 -7.27
N LEU A 388 -5.95 -18.07 -6.56
CA LEU A 388 -6.81 -17.37 -5.60
C LEU A 388 -7.79 -16.41 -6.31
N PRO A 389 -8.97 -16.15 -5.72
CA PRO A 389 -9.94 -15.21 -6.24
C PRO A 389 -9.35 -13.82 -6.52
N PRO A 390 -9.87 -13.08 -7.50
CA PRO A 390 -9.51 -11.68 -7.70
C PRO A 390 -9.66 -10.86 -6.41
N ARG A 391 -8.84 -9.81 -6.26
CA ARG A 391 -8.74 -8.95 -5.06
C ARG A 391 -8.03 -9.57 -3.86
N SER A 392 -7.62 -10.83 -3.94
CA SER A 392 -6.84 -11.47 -2.86
C SER A 392 -5.53 -10.74 -2.55
N ALA A 393 -4.84 -10.19 -3.56
CA ALA A 393 -3.55 -9.52 -3.38
C ALA A 393 -3.60 -8.37 -2.36
N PHE A 394 -4.60 -7.48 -2.47
CA PHE A 394 -4.74 -6.37 -1.55
C PHE A 394 -5.17 -6.83 -0.15
N CYS A 395 -6.04 -7.82 -0.05
CA CYS A 395 -6.41 -8.40 1.24
C CYS A 395 -5.22 -9.03 1.97
N LEU A 396 -4.36 -9.77 1.25
CA LEU A 396 -3.15 -10.37 1.82
C LEU A 396 -2.16 -9.29 2.27
N PHE A 397 -2.02 -8.20 1.51
CA PHE A 397 -1.21 -7.06 1.91
C PHE A 397 -1.67 -6.51 3.26
N ILE A 398 -2.97 -6.27 3.44
CA ILE A 398 -3.54 -5.70 4.67
C ILE A 398 -3.36 -6.65 5.86
N ILE A 399 -3.61 -7.95 5.66
CA ILE A 399 -3.42 -8.98 6.69
C ILE A 399 -1.95 -9.05 7.11
N GLY A 400 -1.02 -9.10 6.15
CA GLY A 400 0.41 -9.09 6.43
C GLY A 400 0.83 -7.82 7.18
N ARG A 401 0.48 -6.66 6.63
CA ARG A 401 0.87 -5.34 7.16
C ARG A 401 0.32 -5.04 8.55
N SER A 402 -0.77 -5.70 8.95
CA SER A 402 -1.31 -5.58 10.30
C SER A 402 -0.30 -5.99 11.38
N ALA A 403 0.66 -6.88 11.07
CA ALA A 403 1.75 -7.20 11.97
C ALA A 403 2.61 -5.97 12.29
N GLY A 404 3.07 -5.27 11.26
CA GLY A 404 3.84 -4.04 11.39
C GLY A 404 3.08 -2.91 12.09
N TRP A 405 1.80 -2.72 11.75
CA TRP A 405 0.98 -1.70 12.42
C TRP A 405 0.87 -1.94 13.93
N VAL A 406 0.58 -3.18 14.35
CA VAL A 406 0.56 -3.54 15.78
C VAL A 406 1.92 -3.27 16.43
N ALA A 407 3.02 -3.65 15.80
CA ALA A 407 4.37 -3.41 16.32
C ALA A 407 4.65 -1.91 16.51
N HIS A 408 4.32 -1.10 15.50
CA HIS A 408 4.51 0.36 15.54
C HIS A 408 3.61 1.07 16.55
N ILE A 409 2.38 0.58 16.77
CA ILE A 409 1.49 1.09 17.82
C ILE A 409 2.09 0.84 19.20
N ILE A 410 2.63 -0.36 19.43
CA ILE A 410 3.26 -0.73 20.70
C ILE A 410 4.52 0.10 20.93
N GLU A 411 5.41 0.20 19.93
CA GLU A 411 6.61 1.05 20.02
C GLU A 411 6.25 2.52 20.29
N GLN A 412 5.17 3.03 19.69
CA GLN A 412 4.71 4.39 19.96
C GLN A 412 4.23 4.57 21.41
N ARG A 413 3.49 3.60 21.95
CA ARG A 413 3.01 3.64 23.34
C ARG A 413 4.17 3.56 24.33
N GLU A 414 5.14 2.67 24.08
CA GLU A 414 6.34 2.53 24.89
C GLU A 414 7.19 3.80 24.90
N SER A 415 7.23 4.54 23.78
CA SER A 415 7.93 5.83 23.73
C SER A 415 7.27 6.91 24.59
N GLY A 416 5.98 6.80 24.87
CA GLY A 416 5.19 7.81 25.60
C GLY A 416 5.06 9.18 24.90
N ALA A 417 5.62 9.34 23.70
CA ALA A 417 5.71 10.61 23.02
C ALA A 417 4.43 10.94 22.22
N LEU A 418 3.93 12.18 22.36
CA LEU A 418 2.80 12.69 21.56
C LEU A 418 3.28 13.12 20.17
N ILE A 419 2.60 12.65 19.11
CA ILE A 419 2.82 13.15 17.75
C ILE A 419 1.82 14.27 17.48
N ARG A 420 2.27 15.53 17.59
CA ARG A 420 1.44 16.71 17.32
C ARG A 420 2.23 17.80 16.59
N PRO A 421 2.35 17.73 15.25
CA PRO A 421 3.07 18.74 14.48
C PRO A 421 2.34 20.09 14.54
N ARG A 422 3.09 21.17 14.31
CA ARG A 422 2.57 22.53 14.11
C ARG A 422 2.53 22.85 12.62
N ALA A 423 1.49 23.53 12.19
CA ALA A 423 1.43 24.09 10.84
C ALA A 423 2.22 25.40 10.78
N ASP A 424 2.91 25.63 9.66
CA ASP A 424 3.36 26.96 9.27
C ASP A 424 2.17 27.69 8.63
N TYR A 425 1.69 28.76 9.27
CA TYR A 425 0.49 29.47 8.84
C TYR A 425 0.85 30.48 7.74
N LEU A 426 0.40 30.22 6.52
CA LEU A 426 0.51 31.16 5.42
C LEU A 426 -0.71 32.07 5.41
N LYS A 427 -0.50 33.39 5.47
CA LYS A 427 -1.58 34.34 5.18
C LYS A 427 -2.01 34.13 3.73
N ALA A 428 -3.31 33.96 3.49
CA ALA A 428 -3.84 34.09 2.14
C ALA A 428 -3.39 35.45 1.61
N ASN A 429 -2.82 35.50 0.39
CA ASN A 429 -2.60 36.78 -0.28
C ASN A 429 -3.97 37.42 -0.39
N ALA A 430 -4.24 38.44 0.42
CA ALA A 430 -5.43 39.25 0.27
C ALA A 430 -5.45 39.72 -1.19
N PRO A 431 -6.56 39.58 -1.92
CA PRO A 431 -6.69 40.24 -3.21
C PRO A 431 -6.35 41.72 -2.98
N GLN A 432 -5.37 42.24 -3.73
CA GLN A 432 -5.00 43.65 -3.67
C GLN A 432 -6.22 44.49 -4.05
N ASN A 433 -6.85 45.06 -3.02
CA ASN A 433 -7.86 46.14 -2.99
C ASN A 433 -9.03 46.09 -3.99
N ASP A 434 -10.25 46.10 -3.45
CA ASP A 434 -10.92 47.39 -3.22
C ASP A 434 -11.94 47.30 -2.07
N SER A 435 -11.81 48.23 -1.11
CA SER A 435 -12.76 48.63 -0.05
C SER A 435 -13.73 47.62 0.59
N ASP A 436 -13.75 47.60 1.93
CA ASP A 436 -14.81 47.10 2.85
C ASP A 436 -14.69 45.70 3.51
N GLU A 437 -13.53 45.33 4.06
CA GLU A 437 -13.46 44.14 4.95
C GLU A 437 -12.86 44.39 6.34
N THR A 438 -13.49 45.29 7.11
CA THR A 438 -13.33 45.36 8.58
C THR A 438 -14.61 44.96 9.33
N ARG A 439 -15.36 43.95 8.85
CA ARG A 439 -16.62 43.52 9.49
C ARG A 439 -16.78 42.04 9.82
N LEU A 440 -15.87 41.16 9.42
CA LEU A 440 -16.16 39.70 9.50
C LEU A 440 -15.70 38.97 10.77
N LEU A 441 -14.93 39.59 11.67
CA LEU A 441 -14.41 38.89 12.88
C LEU A 441 -14.87 39.46 14.22
N THR A 442 -15.53 40.62 14.25
CA THR A 442 -16.06 41.22 15.49
C THR A 442 -17.47 40.77 15.85
N SER A 443 -18.15 39.95 15.03
CA SER A 443 -19.54 39.52 15.30
C SER A 443 -19.67 38.12 15.95
N ILE A 444 -18.56 37.43 16.24
CA ILE A 444 -18.58 36.02 16.69
C ILE A 444 -18.24 35.86 18.19
N LEU A 445 -17.89 36.94 18.89
CA LEU A 445 -17.69 36.90 20.35
C LEU A 445 -18.72 37.81 21.03
N PRO A 446 -19.55 37.30 21.96
CA PRO A 446 -20.41 38.15 22.78
C PRO A 446 -19.55 38.98 23.75
N PRO A 447 -20.09 40.12 24.24
CA PRO A 447 -19.34 41.13 25.00
C PRO A 447 -18.75 40.63 26.32
#